data_AF-A0A4V0I7N0-F1
#
_entry.id   AF-A0A4V0I7N0-F1
#
_cell.length_a   1.000
_cell.length_b   1.000
_cell.length_c   1.000
_cell.angle_alpha   90.00
_cell.angle_beta   90.00
_cell.angle_gamma   90.00
#
_symmetry.space_group_name_H-M   'P 1'
#
loop_
_entity.id
_entity.type
_entity.pdbx_description
1 polymer ?
#
loop_
_entity_poly.entity_id
_entity_poly.type
_entity_poly.pdbx_seq_one_letter_code
_entity_poly.pdbx_strand_id
1 'polypeptide(L)'
;MNKPKNLDELASKYWDRHAKRLRAEGLLTPATFDSFVMLCRTHSILERLDPDDDPKTGIIKYVAMTRVYQQLAKGFGMHSDKPKAPQAGTETDEFGL
;
A
#
# COMPACT_ATOMS: atom_id res chain seq x y z
N MET A 1 20.96 -2.00 -9.10
CA MET A 1 20.16 -0.87 -8.58
C MET A 1 20.24 -0.84 -7.07
N ASN A 2 20.46 0.33 -6.47
CA ASN A 2 20.60 0.48 -5.02
C ASN A 2 19.33 1.07 -4.40
N LYS A 3 19.15 0.87 -3.09
CA LYS A 3 18.03 1.47 -2.34
C LYS A 3 18.19 3.00 -2.28
N PRO A 4 17.13 3.80 -2.52
CA PRO A 4 17.20 5.25 -2.32
C PRO A 4 17.43 5.62 -0.86
N LYS A 5 18.22 6.66 -0.61
CA LYS A 5 18.55 7.13 0.75
C LYS A 5 17.41 7.89 1.43
N ASN A 6 16.43 8.37 0.66
CA ASN A 6 15.31 9.19 1.11
C ASN A 6 14.00 8.38 1.28
N LEU A 7 14.13 7.09 1.57
CA LEU A 7 13.01 6.28 2.03
C LEU A 7 12.92 6.38 3.55
N ASP A 8 11.71 6.55 4.07
CA ASP A 8 11.48 6.42 5.50
C ASP A 8 11.61 4.95 5.95
N GLU A 9 11.51 4.71 7.26
CA GLU A 9 11.76 3.39 7.82
C GLU A 9 10.82 2.31 7.24
N LEU A 10 9.53 2.59 7.13
CA LEU A 10 8.54 1.63 6.61
C LEU A 10 8.75 1.36 5.12
N ALA A 11 8.97 2.41 4.31
CA ALA A 11 9.27 2.25 2.90
C ALA A 11 10.59 1.50 2.68
N SER A 12 11.60 1.75 3.52
CA SER A 12 12.88 1.04 3.50
C SER A 12 12.70 -0.45 3.83
N LYS A 13 11.94 -0.79 4.86
CA LYS A 13 11.62 -2.18 5.22
C LYS A 13 10.89 -2.89 4.08
N TYR A 14 9.94 -2.21 3.44
CA TYR A 14 9.22 -2.75 2.28
C TYR A 14 10.15 -3.02 1.09
N TRP A 15 11.05 -2.07 0.80
CA TRP A 15 12.09 -2.23 -0.21
C TRP A 15 12.95 -3.47 0.06
N ASP A 16 13.49 -3.59 1.26
CA ASP A 16 14.40 -4.68 1.62
C ASP A 16 13.73 -6.05 1.50
N ARG A 17 12.44 -6.14 1.82
CA ARG A 17 11.64 -7.38 1.70
C ARG A 17 11.45 -7.83 0.26
N HIS A 18 11.26 -6.90 -0.67
CA HIS A 18 10.77 -7.24 -2.01
C HIS A 18 11.77 -7.00 -3.15
N ALA A 19 12.66 -6.01 -3.02
CA ALA A 19 13.55 -5.59 -4.10
C ALA A 19 14.44 -6.72 -4.62
N LYS A 20 14.90 -7.62 -3.73
CA LYS A 20 15.73 -8.76 -4.12
C LYS A 20 14.99 -9.70 -5.08
N ARG A 21 13.76 -10.08 -4.72
CA ARG A 21 12.89 -10.96 -5.54
C ARG A 21 12.55 -10.29 -6.86
N LEU A 22 12.10 -9.04 -6.84
CA LEU A 22 11.71 -8.32 -8.05
C LEU A 22 12.86 -8.11 -9.03
N ARG A 23 14.10 -7.97 -8.56
CA ARG A 23 15.28 -7.93 -9.44
C ARG A 23 15.55 -9.30 -10.07
N ALA A 24 15.43 -10.37 -9.29
CA ALA A 24 15.63 -11.72 -9.79
C ALA A 24 14.59 -12.09 -10.86
N GLU A 25 13.35 -11.61 -10.71
CA GLU A 25 12.25 -11.80 -11.67
C GLU A 25 12.29 -10.81 -12.85
N GLY A 26 13.25 -9.88 -12.90
CA GLY A 26 13.35 -8.87 -13.96
C GLY A 26 12.26 -7.80 -13.91
N LEU A 27 11.49 -7.71 -12.82
CA LEU A 27 10.41 -6.74 -12.64
C LEU A 27 10.91 -5.39 -12.10
N LEU A 28 12.01 -5.38 -11.36
CA LEU A 28 12.69 -4.16 -10.94
C LEU A 28 13.84 -3.87 -11.90
N THR A 29 13.58 -3.00 -12.87
CA THR A 29 14.47 -2.53 -13.94
C THR A 29 14.71 -1.01 -13.79
N PRO A 30 15.66 -0.40 -14.51
CA PRO A 30 15.81 1.06 -14.52
C PRO A 30 14.52 1.80 -14.91
N ALA A 31 13.72 1.23 -15.81
CA ALA A 31 12.46 1.82 -16.25
C ALA A 31 11.35 1.74 -15.19
N THR A 32 11.35 0.71 -14.35
CA THR A 32 10.34 0.50 -13.29
C THR A 32 10.82 0.95 -11.91
N PHE A 33 12.06 1.43 -11.80
CA PHE A 33 12.69 1.82 -10.55
C PHE A 33 11.88 2.88 -9.81
N ASP A 34 11.56 3.99 -10.47
CA ASP A 34 10.82 5.10 -9.85
C ASP A 34 9.41 4.66 -9.43
N SER A 35 8.74 3.84 -10.23
CA SER A 35 7.44 3.26 -9.89
C SER A 35 7.52 2.37 -8.63
N PHE A 36 8.62 1.63 -8.45
CA PHE A 36 8.81 0.81 -7.25
C PHE A 36 9.13 1.68 -6.02
N VAL A 37 9.91 2.74 -6.19
CA VAL A 37 10.14 3.74 -5.12
C VAL A 37 8.82 4.37 -4.68
N MET A 38 7.96 4.74 -5.63
CA MET A 38 6.63 5.25 -5.34
C MET A 38 5.78 4.21 -4.62
N LEU A 39 5.78 2.94 -5.05
CA LEU A 39 5.08 1.87 -4.36
C LEU A 39 5.50 1.73 -2.89
N CYS A 40 6.82 1.78 -2.61
CA CYS A 40 7.34 1.71 -1.24
C CYS A 40 6.83 2.87 -0.37
N ARG A 41 6.77 4.09 -0.93
CA ARG A 41 6.24 5.28 -0.23
C ARG A 41 4.73 5.20 -0.02
N THR A 42 3.99 4.79 -1.04
CA THR A 42 2.54 4.59 -0.97
C THR A 42 2.19 3.56 0.11
N HIS A 43 2.95 2.47 0.20
CA HIS A 43 2.79 1.50 1.30
C HIS A 43 3.04 2.14 2.67
N SER A 44 4.12 2.92 2.82
CA SER A 44 4.40 3.62 4.09
C SER A 44 3.27 4.57 4.50
N ILE A 45 2.69 5.31 3.54
CA ILE A 45 1.55 6.18 3.79
C ILE A 45 0.32 5.36 4.21
N LEU A 46 0.03 4.27 3.48
CA LEU A 46 -1.13 3.43 3.76
C LEU A 46 -1.06 2.78 5.16
N GLU A 47 0.11 2.32 5.59
CA GLU A 47 0.32 1.74 6.92
C GLU A 47 0.15 2.75 8.05
N ARG A 48 0.33 4.05 7.78
CA ARG A 48 0.13 5.13 8.76
C ARG A 48 -1.25 5.77 8.68
N LEU A 49 -1.99 5.49 7.62
CA LEU A 49 -3.28 6.11 7.38
C LEU A 49 -4.35 5.37 8.17
N ASP A 50 -4.78 6.00 9.25
CA ASP A 50 -5.92 5.54 10.03
C ASP A 50 -7.22 6.08 9.39
N PRO A 51 -8.13 5.19 8.92
CA PRO A 51 -9.41 5.62 8.35
C PRO A 51 -10.36 6.27 9.36
N ASP A 52 -10.14 6.08 10.67
CA ASP A 52 -11.02 6.57 11.74
C ASP A 52 -10.59 7.93 12.30
N ASP A 53 -9.39 8.40 11.97
CA ASP A 53 -8.84 9.71 12.42
C ASP A 53 -9.62 10.90 11.83
N ASP A 54 -10.27 10.71 10.68
CA ASP A 54 -11.15 11.70 10.05
C ASP A 54 -12.50 11.06 9.69
N PRO A 55 -13.58 11.31 10.46
CA PRO A 55 -14.87 10.65 10.26
C PRO A 55 -15.57 11.03 8.95
N LYS A 56 -15.14 12.11 8.28
CA LYS A 56 -15.75 12.56 7.01
C LYS A 56 -14.99 12.02 5.81
N THR A 57 -13.66 11.99 5.87
CA THR A 57 -12.84 11.71 4.70
C THR A 57 -11.80 10.61 4.89
N GLY A 58 -11.62 10.10 6.12
CA GLY A 58 -10.61 9.08 6.44
C GLY A 58 -10.79 7.81 5.63
N ILE A 59 -12.01 7.25 5.60
CA ILE A 59 -12.32 6.08 4.77
C ILE A 59 -12.13 6.35 3.26
N ILE A 60 -12.47 7.56 2.78
CA ILE A 60 -12.31 7.94 1.37
C ILE A 60 -10.82 8.01 1.02
N LYS A 61 -10.01 8.65 1.86
CA LYS A 61 -8.54 8.73 1.70
C LYS A 61 -7.92 7.33 1.71
N TYR A 62 -8.36 6.46 2.64
CA TYR A 62 -7.86 5.09 2.76
C TYR A 62 -8.17 4.25 1.52
N VAL A 63 -9.41 4.30 1.03
CA VAL A 63 -9.82 3.60 -0.19
C VAL A 63 -9.07 4.14 -1.41
N ALA A 64 -8.93 5.46 -1.54
CA ALA A 64 -8.19 6.08 -2.62
C ALA A 64 -6.71 5.65 -2.62
N MET A 65 -6.06 5.67 -1.46
CA MET A 65 -4.66 5.27 -1.32
C MET A 65 -4.47 3.77 -1.59
N THR A 66 -5.41 2.93 -1.14
CA THR A 66 -5.42 1.49 -1.41
C THR A 66 -5.49 1.21 -2.92
N ARG A 67 -6.31 1.97 -3.67
CA ARG A 67 -6.40 1.83 -5.14
C ARG A 67 -5.09 2.22 -5.82
N VAL A 68 -4.46 3.31 -5.40
CA VAL A 68 -3.15 3.74 -5.91
C VAL A 68 -2.09 2.66 -5.64
N TYR A 69 -2.07 2.10 -4.43
CA TYR A 69 -1.19 0.99 -4.08
C TYR A 69 -1.41 -0.21 -5.00
N GLN A 70 -2.66 -0.66 -5.18
CA GLN A 70 -2.98 -1.81 -6.04
C GLN A 70 -2.57 -1.59 -7.50
N GLN A 71 -2.77 -0.38 -8.03
CA GLN A 71 -2.40 -0.04 -9.40
C GLN A 71 -0.88 -0.10 -9.60
N LEU A 72 -0.10 0.42 -8.65
CA LEU A 72 1.36 0.34 -8.70
C LEU A 72 1.86 -1.09 -8.50
N ALA A 73 1.27 -1.83 -7.56
CA ALA A 73 1.64 -3.19 -7.20
C ALA A 73 1.41 -4.19 -8.36
N LYS A 74 0.43 -3.92 -9.23
CA LYS A 74 0.15 -4.71 -10.44
C LYS A 74 1.39 -4.88 -11.33
N GLY A 75 2.16 -3.81 -11.54
CA GLY A 75 3.36 -3.84 -12.37
C GLY A 75 4.48 -4.73 -11.83
N PHE A 76 4.40 -5.12 -10.55
CA PHE A 76 5.39 -5.93 -9.85
C PHE A 76 4.86 -7.33 -9.50
N GLY A 77 3.73 -7.74 -10.07
CA GLY A 77 3.11 -9.05 -9.77
C GLY A 77 2.68 -9.18 -8.30
N MET A 78 2.47 -8.06 -7.61
CA MET A 78 2.11 -7.99 -6.20
C MET A 78 0.61 -7.76 -6.04
N HIS A 79 -0.21 -8.68 -6.54
CA HIS A 79 -1.63 -8.64 -6.24
C HIS A 79 -1.94 -9.47 -5.00
N SER A 80 -2.62 -8.84 -4.05
CA SER A 80 -3.47 -9.55 -3.09
C SER A 80 -4.85 -9.59 -3.73
N ASP A 81 -5.30 -10.74 -4.22
CA ASP A 81 -6.66 -10.94 -4.76
C ASP A 81 -7.77 -10.77 -3.71
N LYS A 82 -7.44 -10.25 -2.52
CA LYS A 82 -8.39 -10.00 -1.45
C LYS A 82 -8.13 -8.62 -0.86
N PRO A 83 -9.05 -7.64 -1.02
CA PRO A 83 -9.05 -6.51 -0.11
C PRO A 83 -9.11 -7.07 1.32
N LYS A 84 -8.18 -6.66 2.18
CA LYS A 84 -8.26 -6.92 3.61
C LYS A 84 -9.55 -6.25 4.05
N ALA A 85 -10.60 -7.05 4.30
CA ALA A 85 -11.87 -6.54 4.77
C ALA A 85 -11.61 -5.68 6.00
N PRO A 86 -12.21 -4.48 6.11
CA PRO A 86 -12.21 -3.77 7.37
C PRO A 86 -12.78 -4.75 8.41
N GLN A 87 -12.06 -4.94 9.52
CA GLN A 87 -12.57 -5.76 10.62
C GLN A 87 -13.89 -5.11 11.05
N ALA A 88 -15.00 -5.78 10.75
CA ALA A 88 -16.33 -5.34 11.12
C ALA A 88 -16.43 -5.42 12.64
N GLY A 89 -16.13 -4.31 13.29
CA GLY A 89 -16.36 -4.06 14.70
C GLY A 89 -17.44 -2.99 14.84
N THR A 90 -18.63 -3.23 14.30
CA THR A 90 -19.84 -2.51 14.72
C THR A 90 -21.05 -3.39 14.44
N GLU A 91 -21.34 -4.28 15.38
CA GLU A 91 -22.72 -4.64 15.66
C GLU A 91 -23.44 -3.35 16.05
N THR A 92 -24.46 -2.96 15.29
CA THR A 92 -25.56 -2.20 15.89
C THR A 92 -26.85 -2.85 15.45
N ASP A 93 -27.46 -3.39 16.49
CA ASP A 93 -28.67 -4.14 16.60
C ASP A 93 -29.91 -3.29 16.26
N GLU A 94 -30.98 -3.99 15.92
CA GLU A 94 -32.40 -3.70 16.17
C GLU A 94 -33.00 -2.26 16.12
N PHE A 95 -33.97 -2.12 15.20
CA PHE A 95 -35.15 -1.22 15.16
C PHE A 95 -35.05 0.26 14.70
N GLY A 96 -35.95 0.63 13.77
CA GLY A 96 -36.55 1.97 13.76
C GLY A 96 -37.20 2.50 12.46
N LEU A 97 -38.30 1.88 12.00
CA LEU A 97 -39.34 2.38 11.06
C LEU A 97 -39.00 2.57 9.57
#